data_AF-A0A533BKY7-F1
#
_entry.id   AF-A0A533BKY7-F1
#
_cell.length_a   1.000
_cell.length_b   1.000
_cell.length_c   1.000
_cell.angle_alpha   90.00
_cell.angle_beta   90.00
_cell.angle_gamma   90.00
#
_symmetry.space_group_name_H-M   'P 1'
#
loop_
_entity.id
_entity.type
_entity.pdbx_description
1 polymer ?
#
loop_
_entity_poly.entity_id
_entity_poly.type
_entity_poly.pdbx_seq_one_letter_code
_entity_poly.pdbx_strand_id
1 'polypeptide(L)'
;MVCEARSSKALLLLKHLFMKHDSLIETSDLAAARAGSRRNWVRVMTLSLVVTGSLLLQGCLAGAWVALVSVDSMRSSNVTFGPFEQSWVAPQDQSSDAVHNSKMTSVAVLPVEGDPEMGARLATLLQQETALRVKVPTSIAAGVTAADPRSAQADDVDRSTLAKEVTRDLGVDTVLISRVAAGSPSHPSDWGRKAEGSRRLYLYLLTHDGHLLWKDELPFTLEKGSTSPQEASVQTDLSDHVMQHVKELRLDELGYLPKKTLYRIPKKVGTLTR
;
A
#
# COMPACT_ATOMS: atom_id res chain seq x y z
N MET A 1 1.19 -3.29 28.72
CA MET A 1 1.37 -4.33 29.76
C MET A 1 -0.01 -4.63 30.33
N VAL A 2 -0.31 -5.89 30.67
CA VAL A 2 -1.63 -6.46 31.05
C VAL A 2 -2.36 -7.17 29.89
N CYS A 3 -2.11 -8.48 29.76
CA CYS A 3 -3.06 -9.45 29.19
C CYS A 3 -2.69 -10.86 29.70
N GLU A 4 -2.67 -11.02 31.04
CA GLU A 4 -2.33 -12.27 31.71
C GLU A 4 -3.41 -12.56 32.78
N ALA A 5 -4.63 -12.87 32.34
CA ALA A 5 -5.72 -13.20 33.28
C ALA A 5 -6.81 -14.14 32.75
N ARG A 6 -6.68 -14.71 31.53
CA ARG A 6 -7.71 -15.62 30.98
C ARG A 6 -7.29 -17.09 30.91
N SER A 7 -6.03 -17.42 31.15
CA SER A 7 -5.53 -18.81 31.06
C SER A 7 -5.92 -19.70 32.27
N SER A 8 -6.19 -19.11 33.44
CA SER A 8 -6.33 -19.91 34.68
C SER A 8 -7.69 -20.62 34.84
N LYS A 9 -8.78 -20.09 34.27
CA LYS A 9 -10.12 -20.72 34.40
C LYS A 9 -10.31 -21.93 33.48
N ALA A 10 -9.65 -21.97 32.32
CA ALA A 10 -9.72 -23.11 31.41
C ALA A 10 -8.93 -24.32 31.95
N LEU A 11 -7.82 -24.08 32.63
CA LEU A 11 -7.00 -25.15 33.22
C LEU A 11 -7.68 -25.79 34.46
N LEU A 12 -8.49 -25.04 35.21
CA LEU A 12 -9.23 -25.54 36.37
C LEU A 12 -10.41 -26.45 35.98
N LEU A 13 -11.09 -26.17 34.88
CA LEU A 13 -12.16 -27.04 34.38
C LEU A 13 -11.63 -28.37 33.84
N LEU A 14 -10.42 -28.39 33.27
CA LEU A 14 -9.80 -29.62 32.79
C LEU A 14 -9.35 -30.55 33.94
N LYS A 15 -8.83 -29.99 35.04
CA LYS A 15 -8.48 -30.78 36.25
C LYS A 15 -9.70 -31.37 36.95
N HIS A 16 -10.83 -30.66 36.97
CA HIS A 16 -12.05 -31.15 37.61
C HIS A 16 -12.71 -32.32 36.86
N LEU A 17 -12.47 -32.44 35.55
CA LEU A 17 -12.92 -33.56 34.73
C LEU A 17 -12.02 -34.79 34.87
N PHE A 18 -10.70 -34.62 35.08
CA PHE A 18 -9.78 -35.75 35.23
C PHE A 18 -9.79 -36.38 36.63
N MET A 19 -10.11 -35.63 37.69
CA MET A 19 -10.09 -36.15 39.06
C MET A 19 -11.36 -36.91 39.48
N LYS A 20 -12.37 -37.00 38.60
CA LYS A 20 -13.65 -37.69 38.87
C LYS A 20 -13.76 -39.05 38.17
N HIS A 21 -12.65 -39.67 37.78
CA HIS A 21 -12.62 -40.99 37.15
C HIS A 21 -11.85 -42.08 37.90
N ASP A 22 -11.30 -41.80 39.08
CA ASP A 22 -10.47 -42.77 39.83
C ASP A 22 -11.11 -43.34 41.11
N SER A 23 -12.44 -43.36 41.23
CA SER A 23 -13.07 -44.03 42.39
C SER A 23 -14.36 -44.77 42.03
N LEU A 24 -14.22 -45.96 41.44
CA LEU A 24 -15.12 -47.08 41.74
C LEU A 24 -14.53 -48.40 41.23
N ILE A 25 -13.57 -48.97 41.95
CA ILE A 25 -13.23 -50.39 41.84
C ILE A 25 -13.29 -50.97 43.24
N GLU A 26 -14.44 -51.55 43.60
CA GLU A 26 -14.50 -52.68 44.53
C GLU A 26 -15.75 -53.51 44.28
N THR A 27 -15.49 -54.69 43.69
CA THR A 27 -16.06 -56.02 43.97
C THR A 27 -17.56 -56.19 44.21
N SER A 28 -18.25 -56.83 43.25
CA SER A 28 -19.29 -57.85 43.53
C SER A 28 -19.53 -58.74 42.29
N ASP A 29 -19.50 -60.05 42.54
CA ASP A 29 -20.11 -61.17 41.79
C ASP A 29 -19.50 -61.75 40.50
N LEU A 30 -18.66 -62.76 40.77
CA LEU A 30 -18.35 -63.95 39.97
C LEU A 30 -19.61 -64.77 39.64
N ALA A 31 -20.48 -64.30 38.72
CA ALA A 31 -21.58 -65.14 38.20
C ALA A 31 -22.10 -64.80 36.78
N ALA A 32 -21.46 -63.91 36.01
CA ALA A 32 -21.95 -63.50 34.67
C ALA A 32 -20.93 -63.64 33.52
N ALA A 33 -20.00 -64.60 33.64
CA ALA A 33 -18.74 -64.60 32.90
C ALA A 33 -18.77 -65.07 31.42
N ARG A 34 -19.91 -65.24 30.74
CA ARG A 34 -19.90 -65.63 29.30
C ARG A 34 -20.74 -64.81 28.32
N ALA A 35 -21.57 -63.86 28.77
CA ALA A 35 -22.39 -63.05 27.85
C ALA A 35 -22.13 -61.52 27.92
N GLY A 36 -21.57 -61.01 29.03
CA GLY A 36 -21.33 -59.56 29.20
C GLY A 36 -20.05 -59.02 28.54
N SER A 37 -19.08 -59.89 28.27
CA SER A 37 -17.76 -59.51 27.75
C SER A 37 -17.83 -58.89 26.34
N ARG A 38 -18.63 -59.46 25.43
CA ARG A 38 -18.70 -59.01 24.04
C ARG A 38 -19.30 -57.61 23.89
N ARG A 39 -20.32 -57.27 24.69
CA ARG A 39 -21.01 -55.98 24.64
C ARG A 39 -20.15 -54.84 25.22
N ASN A 40 -19.39 -55.12 26.29
CA ASN A 40 -18.43 -54.17 26.82
C ASN A 40 -17.23 -53.98 25.88
N TRP A 41 -16.75 -55.05 25.25
CA TRP A 41 -15.64 -54.97 24.29
C TRP A 41 -15.98 -54.14 23.05
N VAL A 42 -17.20 -54.31 22.50
CA VAL A 42 -17.70 -53.47 21.40
C VAL A 42 -17.82 -52.01 21.83
N ARG A 43 -18.30 -51.70 23.05
CA ARG A 43 -18.37 -50.32 23.54
C ARG A 43 -16.99 -49.68 23.69
N VAL A 44 -16.01 -50.41 24.22
CA VAL A 44 -14.63 -49.94 24.38
C VAL A 44 -13.99 -49.69 23.01
N MET A 45 -14.15 -50.60 22.05
CA MET A 45 -13.65 -50.42 20.68
C MET A 45 -14.30 -49.22 19.98
N THR A 46 -15.61 -49.02 20.17
CA THR A 46 -16.33 -47.89 19.55
C THR A 46 -15.89 -46.56 20.17
N LEU A 47 -15.76 -46.48 21.49
CA LEU A 47 -15.24 -45.29 22.17
C LEU A 47 -13.79 -44.99 21.78
N SER A 48 -12.94 -46.00 21.68
CA SER A 48 -11.57 -45.85 21.20
C SER A 48 -11.54 -45.34 19.75
N LEU A 49 -12.38 -45.87 18.86
CA LEU A 49 -12.49 -45.40 17.48
C LEU A 49 -12.97 -43.95 17.39
N VAL A 50 -13.95 -43.56 18.21
CA VAL A 50 -14.47 -42.19 18.25
C VAL A 50 -13.42 -41.22 18.80
N VAL A 51 -12.70 -41.58 19.85
CA VAL A 51 -11.64 -40.75 20.43
C VAL A 51 -10.44 -40.63 19.48
N THR A 52 -9.96 -41.74 18.93
CA THR A 52 -8.85 -41.73 17.95
C THR A 52 -9.25 -40.99 16.68
N GLY A 53 -10.48 -41.18 16.18
CA GLY A 53 -11.01 -40.45 15.04
C GLY A 53 -11.13 -38.95 15.29
N SER A 54 -11.58 -38.55 16.48
CA SER A 54 -11.68 -37.15 16.89
C SER A 54 -10.30 -36.48 17.01
N LEU A 55 -9.31 -37.19 17.57
CA LEU A 55 -7.93 -36.69 17.67
C LEU A 55 -7.27 -36.55 16.29
N LEU A 56 -7.51 -37.50 15.37
CA LEU A 56 -7.04 -37.41 13.98
C LEU A 56 -7.69 -36.23 13.24
N LEU A 57 -9.00 -36.01 13.44
CA LEU A 57 -9.73 -34.87 12.87
C LEU A 57 -9.24 -33.53 13.43
N GLN A 58 -8.95 -33.46 14.74
CA GLN A 58 -8.38 -32.27 15.38
C GLN A 58 -6.96 -31.97 14.87
N GLY A 59 -6.14 -33.00 14.64
CA GLY A 59 -4.82 -32.86 14.02
C GLY A 59 -4.88 -32.31 12.60
N CYS A 60 -5.85 -32.78 11.79
CA CYS A 60 -6.07 -32.27 10.44
C CYS A 60 -6.58 -30.82 10.44
N LEU A 61 -7.49 -30.45 11.34
CA LEU A 61 -7.97 -29.07 11.47
C LEU A 61 -6.87 -28.12 11.93
N ALA A 62 -6.02 -28.53 12.87
CA ALA A 62 -4.87 -27.76 13.30
C ALA A 62 -3.84 -27.60 12.16
N GLY A 63 -3.57 -28.67 11.41
CA GLY A 63 -2.71 -28.62 10.22
C GLY A 63 -3.26 -27.71 9.12
N ALA A 64 -4.55 -27.78 8.85
CA ALA A 64 -5.23 -26.90 7.89
C ALA A 64 -5.18 -25.43 8.33
N TRP A 65 -5.36 -25.15 9.63
CA TRP A 65 -5.21 -23.80 10.19
C TRP A 65 -3.77 -23.28 10.07
N VAL A 66 -2.78 -24.09 10.42
CA VAL A 66 -1.36 -23.71 10.28
C VAL A 66 -1.01 -23.49 8.81
N ALA A 67 -1.47 -24.36 7.90
CA ALA A 67 -1.25 -24.18 6.47
C ALA A 67 -1.92 -22.91 5.94
N LEU A 68 -3.15 -22.62 6.37
CA LEU A 68 -3.87 -21.39 5.99
C LEU A 68 -3.15 -20.13 6.47
N VAL A 69 -2.74 -20.10 7.75
CA VAL A 69 -1.97 -18.98 8.33
C VAL A 69 -0.60 -18.84 7.67
N SER A 70 0.05 -19.96 7.30
CA SER A 70 1.35 -19.93 6.61
C SER A 70 1.23 -19.36 5.20
N VAL A 71 0.18 -19.70 4.47
CA VAL A 71 -0.09 -19.15 3.12
C VAL A 71 -0.41 -17.66 3.20
N ASP A 72 -1.18 -17.23 4.20
CA ASP A 72 -1.49 -15.81 4.39
C ASP A 72 -0.24 -15.00 4.80
N SER A 73 0.64 -15.59 5.61
CA SER A 73 1.92 -15.01 6.02
C SER A 73 2.99 -14.99 4.93
N MET A 74 2.78 -15.58 3.75
CA MET A 74 3.72 -15.52 2.63
C MET A 74 3.32 -14.48 1.57
N ARG A 75 2.19 -13.80 1.74
CA ARG A 75 1.67 -12.88 0.73
C ARG A 75 2.29 -11.50 0.91
N SER A 76 2.89 -10.99 -0.17
CA SER A 76 3.53 -9.67 -0.18
C SER A 76 2.53 -8.53 -0.02
N SER A 77 3.01 -7.44 0.55
CA SER A 77 2.30 -6.16 0.47
C SER A 77 2.23 -5.73 -0.99
N ASN A 78 1.10 -5.15 -1.38
CA ASN A 78 0.89 -4.67 -2.74
C ASN A 78 0.37 -3.23 -2.70
N VAL A 79 0.74 -2.44 -3.71
CA VAL A 79 0.19 -1.11 -3.94
C VAL A 79 -0.60 -1.17 -5.23
N THR A 80 -1.84 -0.70 -5.22
CA THR A 80 -2.65 -0.62 -6.44
C THR A 80 -3.13 0.81 -6.62
N PHE A 81 -2.83 1.39 -7.78
CA PHE A 81 -3.23 2.74 -8.14
C PHE A 81 -4.61 2.70 -8.82
N GLY A 82 -5.48 3.64 -8.43
CA GLY A 82 -6.75 3.88 -9.10
C GLY A 82 -6.60 4.85 -10.28
N PRO A 83 -7.70 5.17 -10.98
CA PRO A 83 -7.73 6.26 -11.94
C PRO A 83 -7.57 7.61 -11.24
N PHE A 84 -7.03 8.60 -11.94
CA PHE A 84 -6.98 9.98 -11.47
C PHE A 84 -8.39 10.57 -11.30
N GLU A 85 -8.53 11.43 -10.29
CA GLU A 85 -9.76 12.13 -9.91
C GLU A 85 -9.47 13.63 -9.74
N GLN A 86 -10.49 14.47 -9.95
CA GLN A 86 -10.41 15.92 -9.75
C GLN A 86 -9.29 16.65 -10.53
N SER A 87 -8.92 16.11 -11.69
CA SER A 87 -7.89 16.69 -12.54
C SER A 87 -8.30 18.09 -13.03
N TRP A 88 -7.39 19.05 -12.84
CA TRP A 88 -7.55 20.43 -13.29
C TRP A 88 -6.24 20.92 -13.92
N VAL A 89 -6.35 21.57 -15.08
CA VAL A 89 -5.22 22.14 -15.82
C VAL A 89 -5.52 23.61 -16.10
N ALA A 90 -4.52 24.47 -15.96
CA ALA A 90 -4.67 25.90 -16.23
C ALA A 90 -5.13 26.14 -17.68
N PRO A 91 -6.12 27.04 -17.90
CA PRO A 91 -6.48 27.46 -19.25
C PRO A 91 -5.28 28.07 -19.96
N GLN A 92 -4.99 27.60 -21.17
CA GLN A 92 -3.93 28.19 -21.98
C GLN A 92 -4.42 29.55 -22.51
N ASP A 93 -3.73 30.64 -22.18
CA ASP A 93 -3.98 31.94 -22.78
C ASP A 93 -3.67 31.87 -24.28
N GLN A 94 -4.71 31.76 -25.09
CA GLN A 94 -4.63 31.68 -26.56
C GLN A 94 -4.32 33.04 -27.21
N SER A 95 -4.02 34.09 -26.43
CA SER A 95 -4.04 35.49 -26.90
C SER A 95 -2.67 36.11 -27.21
N SER A 96 -1.60 35.35 -27.41
CA SER A 96 -0.37 35.94 -27.93
C SER A 96 0.30 35.09 -29.01
N ASP A 97 0.33 35.66 -30.22
CA ASP A 97 1.29 35.39 -31.31
C ASP A 97 2.77 35.57 -30.91
N ALA A 98 3.08 35.67 -29.61
CA ALA A 98 4.42 35.66 -29.08
C ALA A 98 4.79 34.22 -28.67
N VAL A 99 5.45 33.54 -29.61
CA VAL A 99 6.52 32.59 -29.32
C VAL A 99 6.07 31.31 -28.61
N HIS A 100 5.90 30.25 -29.41
CA HIS A 100 6.38 28.91 -29.08
C HIS A 100 7.22 28.80 -27.78
N ASN A 101 6.73 28.04 -26.79
CA ASN A 101 7.55 27.45 -25.73
C ASN A 101 8.19 28.41 -24.70
N SER A 102 7.46 28.71 -23.62
CA SER A 102 8.09 28.61 -22.29
C SER A 102 7.94 27.16 -21.82
N LYS A 103 8.54 26.22 -22.56
CA LYS A 103 8.64 24.81 -22.12
C LYS A 103 9.36 24.81 -20.79
N MET A 104 8.74 24.21 -19.77
CA MET A 104 9.39 24.05 -18.48
C MET A 104 10.64 23.20 -18.69
N THR A 105 11.75 23.65 -18.12
CA THR A 105 13.03 22.95 -18.23
C THR A 105 13.46 22.35 -16.90
N SER A 106 12.87 22.82 -15.80
CA SER A 106 13.24 22.43 -14.46
C SER A 106 12.05 22.41 -13.51
N VAL A 107 12.08 21.45 -12.58
CA VAL A 107 11.05 21.28 -11.56
C VAL A 107 11.71 20.93 -10.23
N ALA A 108 11.26 21.56 -9.15
CA ALA A 108 11.56 21.11 -7.79
C ALA A 108 10.48 20.15 -7.29
N VAL A 109 10.84 18.96 -6.82
CA VAL A 109 9.92 18.01 -6.20
C VAL A 109 10.09 18.09 -4.70
N LEU A 110 9.09 18.66 -4.01
CA LEU A 110 9.13 18.75 -2.55
C LEU A 110 8.92 17.37 -1.92
N PRO A 111 9.47 17.14 -0.71
CA PRO A 111 9.16 15.94 0.07
C PRO A 111 7.64 15.77 0.23
N VAL A 112 7.15 14.57 -0.07
CA VAL A 112 5.72 14.26 0.05
C VAL A 112 5.34 14.11 1.51
N GLU A 113 4.38 14.92 1.95
CA GLU A 113 3.82 14.82 3.30
C GLU A 113 3.05 13.51 3.45
N GLY A 114 3.25 12.80 4.56
CA GLY A 114 2.56 11.55 4.88
C GLY A 114 3.16 10.28 4.26
N ASP A 115 3.98 10.40 3.21
CA ASP A 115 4.64 9.26 2.56
C ASP A 115 5.94 9.69 1.84
N PRO A 116 7.10 9.73 2.53
CA PRO A 116 8.36 10.20 1.94
C PRO A 116 8.85 9.30 0.80
N GLU A 117 8.52 8.01 0.82
CA GLU A 117 8.87 7.08 -0.27
C GLU A 117 8.15 7.46 -1.56
N MET A 118 6.88 7.86 -1.47
CA MET A 118 6.14 8.39 -2.62
C MET A 118 6.83 9.61 -3.24
N GLY A 119 7.43 10.49 -2.42
CA GLY A 119 8.20 11.63 -2.92
C GLY A 119 9.43 11.22 -3.72
N ALA A 120 10.17 10.21 -3.24
CA ALA A 120 11.30 9.63 -3.97
C ALA A 120 10.85 8.96 -5.29
N ARG A 121 9.70 8.29 -5.28
CA ARG A 121 9.12 7.65 -6.47
C ARG A 121 8.72 8.67 -7.53
N LEU A 122 8.09 9.78 -7.13
CA LEU A 122 7.74 10.90 -8.03
C LEU A 122 8.98 11.59 -8.61
N ALA A 123 10.00 11.86 -7.79
CA ALA A 123 11.23 12.47 -8.26
C ALA A 123 11.94 11.56 -9.30
N THR A 124 11.98 10.25 -9.02
CA THR A 124 12.56 9.24 -9.92
C THR A 124 11.81 9.16 -11.24
N LEU A 125 10.47 9.12 -11.18
CA LEU A 125 9.58 9.13 -12.34
C LEU A 125 9.85 10.33 -13.23
N LEU A 126 9.81 11.55 -12.67
CA LEU A 126 10.03 12.75 -13.45
C LEU A 126 11.43 12.78 -14.07
N GLN A 127 12.44 12.32 -13.32
CA GLN A 127 13.83 12.31 -13.81
C GLN A 127 14.05 11.31 -14.96
N GLN A 128 13.30 10.21 -14.99
CA GLN A 128 13.42 9.16 -15.99
C GLN A 128 12.56 9.44 -17.23
N GLU A 129 11.30 9.83 -17.03
CA GLU A 129 10.28 9.89 -18.09
C GLU A 129 10.19 11.25 -18.77
N THR A 130 10.60 12.32 -18.07
CA THR A 130 10.51 13.68 -18.60
C THR A 130 11.88 14.23 -19.02
N ALA A 131 11.86 15.29 -19.83
CA ALA A 131 13.05 16.06 -20.19
C ALA A 131 13.41 17.12 -19.12
N LEU A 132 12.70 17.16 -17.99
CA LEU A 132 12.92 18.15 -16.95
C LEU A 132 14.18 17.86 -16.14
N ARG A 133 14.86 18.94 -15.72
CA ARG A 133 15.84 18.91 -14.64
C ARG A 133 15.10 18.85 -13.31
N VAL A 134 15.13 17.68 -12.66
CA VAL A 134 14.51 17.48 -11.35
C VAL A 134 15.48 17.91 -10.25
N LYS A 135 15.02 18.75 -9.33
CA LYS A 135 15.72 19.06 -8.08
C LYS A 135 14.89 18.59 -6.89
N VAL A 136 15.53 17.95 -5.92
CA VAL A 136 14.88 17.52 -4.68
C VAL A 136 15.53 18.29 -3.53
N PRO A 137 14.89 19.32 -2.97
CA PRO A 137 15.46 20.06 -1.83
C PRO A 137 15.52 19.16 -0.60
N THR A 138 16.70 19.08 0.01
CA THR A 138 16.96 18.28 1.23
C THR A 138 16.51 18.99 2.51
N SER A 139 16.43 20.32 2.49
CA SER A 139 15.94 21.14 3.60
C SER A 139 15.15 22.33 3.04
N ILE A 140 13.86 22.39 3.35
CA ILE A 140 13.06 23.60 3.12
C ILE A 140 13.34 24.52 4.32
N ALA A 141 14.32 25.42 4.16
CA ALA A 141 14.69 26.38 5.19
C ALA A 141 13.68 27.53 5.19
N ALA A 142 12.62 27.36 5.99
CA ALA A 142 11.54 28.30 6.33
C ALA A 142 10.15 27.75 5.97
N GLY A 143 9.26 27.70 6.96
CA GLY A 143 7.84 27.92 6.72
C GLY A 143 6.87 26.74 6.78
N VAL A 144 7.26 25.50 6.48
CA VAL A 144 6.29 24.38 6.52
C VAL A 144 6.33 23.65 7.86
N THR A 145 5.99 24.36 8.95
CA THR A 145 5.39 23.68 10.11
C THR A 145 4.05 23.15 9.65
N ALA A 146 4.00 21.83 9.43
CA ALA A 146 2.81 20.97 9.46
C ALA A 146 1.50 21.75 9.35
N ALA A 147 1.04 22.00 8.12
CA ALA A 147 -0.35 22.33 7.90
C ALA A 147 -1.18 21.19 8.51
N ASP A 148 -2.19 21.54 9.30
CA ASP A 148 -3.06 20.61 10.02
C ASP A 148 -3.45 19.41 9.11
N PRO A 149 -3.31 18.14 9.57
CA PRO A 149 -3.72 16.95 8.80
C PRO A 149 -5.18 16.99 8.32
N ARG A 150 -6.02 17.88 8.88
CA ARG A 150 -7.41 18.11 8.44
C ARG A 150 -7.56 19.05 7.25
N SER A 151 -6.52 19.80 6.88
CA SER A 151 -6.62 20.79 5.82
C SER A 151 -6.05 20.27 4.50
N ALA A 152 -6.85 19.52 3.74
CA ALA A 152 -6.62 19.38 2.29
C ALA A 152 -6.64 20.76 1.58
N GLN A 153 -7.18 21.77 2.26
CA GLN A 153 -7.15 23.19 1.95
C GLN A 153 -5.99 23.91 2.66
N ALA A 154 -4.74 23.41 2.57
CA ALA A 154 -3.65 24.37 2.71
C ALA A 154 -3.99 25.52 1.75
N ASP A 155 -4.00 26.77 2.24
CA ASP A 155 -4.54 27.87 1.45
C ASP A 155 -3.75 27.91 0.12
N ASP A 156 -4.41 28.11 -1.01
CA ASP A 156 -3.69 28.22 -2.29
C ASP A 156 -2.67 29.37 -2.23
N VAL A 157 -2.93 30.34 -1.35
CA VAL A 157 -2.00 31.41 -0.94
C VAL A 157 -0.73 30.86 -0.27
N ASP A 158 -0.84 29.89 0.65
CA ASP A 158 0.30 29.27 1.31
C ASP A 158 1.16 28.49 0.31
N ARG A 159 0.52 27.72 -0.59
CA ARG A 159 1.21 26.98 -1.65
C ARG A 159 1.90 27.91 -2.64
N SER A 160 1.24 29.01 -3.01
CA SER A 160 1.78 30.03 -3.90
C SER A 160 3.02 30.70 -3.29
N THR A 161 2.95 31.03 -1.99
CA THR A 161 4.07 31.65 -1.27
C THR A 161 5.26 30.70 -1.16
N LEU A 162 5.01 29.45 -0.78
CA LEU A 162 6.04 28.39 -0.76
C LEU A 162 6.66 28.18 -2.14
N ALA A 163 5.84 28.19 -3.20
CA ALA A 163 6.32 28.00 -4.55
C ALA A 163 7.28 29.12 -4.99
N LYS A 164 6.93 30.37 -4.70
CA LYS A 164 7.80 31.53 -4.98
C LYS A 164 9.13 31.44 -4.25
N GLU A 165 9.12 31.03 -2.99
CA GLU A 165 10.33 30.87 -2.19
C GLU A 165 11.23 29.77 -2.74
N VAL A 166 10.70 28.57 -2.92
CA VAL A 166 11.45 27.40 -3.39
C VAL A 166 12.00 27.62 -4.80
N THR A 167 11.19 28.15 -5.70
CA THR A 167 11.62 28.39 -7.09
C THR A 167 12.71 29.45 -7.17
N ARG A 168 12.61 30.53 -6.38
CA ARG A 168 13.65 31.56 -6.26
C ARG A 168 14.95 31.00 -5.71
N ASP A 169 14.87 30.22 -4.63
CA ASP A 169 16.04 29.72 -3.92
C ASP A 169 16.78 28.64 -4.72
N LEU A 170 16.03 27.77 -5.43
CA LEU A 170 16.60 26.71 -6.25
C LEU A 170 16.86 27.13 -7.69
N GLY A 171 16.36 28.27 -8.14
CA GLY A 171 16.41 28.69 -9.55
C GLY A 171 15.78 27.65 -10.49
N VAL A 172 14.53 27.29 -10.22
CA VAL A 172 13.73 26.36 -11.04
C VAL A 172 12.45 27.03 -11.57
N ASP A 173 11.93 26.52 -12.67
CA ASP A 173 10.76 27.12 -13.35
C ASP A 173 9.46 26.83 -12.58
N THR A 174 9.36 25.63 -12.02
CA THR A 174 8.17 25.13 -11.32
C THR A 174 8.51 24.31 -10.09
N VAL A 175 7.48 24.09 -9.28
CA VAL A 175 7.54 23.24 -8.09
C VAL A 175 6.35 22.29 -8.08
N LEU A 176 6.63 21.02 -7.80
CA LEU A 176 5.64 20.00 -7.51
C LEU A 176 5.50 19.86 -6.00
N ILE A 177 4.35 20.27 -5.50
CA ILE A 177 3.93 20.09 -4.12
C ILE A 177 3.02 18.87 -4.07
N SER A 178 3.25 17.96 -3.13
CA SER A 178 2.54 16.69 -3.10
C SER A 178 2.30 16.21 -1.66
N ARG A 179 1.16 15.55 -1.44
CA ARG A 179 0.79 15.02 -0.12
C ARG A 179 0.03 13.71 -0.24
N VAL A 180 0.20 12.83 0.73
CA VAL A 180 -0.58 11.61 0.89
C VAL A 180 -1.49 11.76 2.11
N ALA A 181 -2.80 11.66 1.90
CA ALA A 181 -3.77 11.58 2.97
C ALA A 181 -4.29 10.14 3.13
N ALA A 182 -4.54 9.74 4.37
CA ALA A 182 -5.28 8.51 4.63
C ALA A 182 -6.72 8.67 4.12
N GLY A 183 -7.17 7.72 3.31
CA GLY A 183 -8.57 7.56 2.96
C GLY A 183 -9.39 7.08 4.15
N SER A 184 -10.72 7.04 3.99
CA SER A 184 -11.58 6.44 5.01
C SER A 184 -11.22 4.96 5.20
N PRO A 185 -11.17 4.45 6.45
CA PRO A 185 -10.87 3.03 6.68
C PRO A 185 -11.91 2.16 5.96
N SER A 186 -11.44 1.09 5.29
CA SER A 186 -12.31 0.07 4.71
C SER A 186 -13.12 -0.63 5.81
N HIS A 187 -14.31 -1.14 5.45
CA HIS A 187 -15.35 -1.61 6.35
C HIS A 187 -14.90 -2.58 7.47
N PRO A 188 -15.58 -2.59 8.63
CA PRO A 188 -15.25 -3.45 9.78
C PRO A 188 -15.49 -4.97 9.57
N SER A 189 -15.76 -5.44 8.35
CA SER A 189 -15.99 -6.86 8.03
C SER A 189 -14.71 -7.69 7.92
N ASP A 190 -13.53 -7.08 8.10
CA ASP A 190 -12.21 -7.69 7.92
C ASP A 190 -11.72 -8.51 9.12
N TRP A 191 -12.61 -9.20 9.85
CA TRP A 191 -12.28 -10.02 11.04
C TRP A 191 -11.35 -11.23 10.77
N GLY A 192 -10.72 -11.29 9.61
CA GLY A 192 -9.65 -12.23 9.28
C GLY A 192 -8.99 -12.01 7.91
N ARG A 193 -9.15 -10.84 7.27
CA ARG A 193 -8.52 -10.51 5.99
C ARG A 193 -7.84 -9.15 6.10
N LYS A 194 -6.70 -9.02 5.42
CA LYS A 194 -5.75 -7.90 5.40
C LYS A 194 -6.36 -6.54 5.74
N ALA A 195 -5.68 -5.76 6.58
CA ALA A 195 -5.98 -4.36 6.74
C ALA A 195 -5.62 -3.62 5.43
N GLU A 196 -6.64 -3.32 4.62
CA GLU A 196 -6.50 -2.51 3.41
C GLU A 196 -6.55 -1.03 3.80
N GLY A 197 -5.49 -0.29 3.49
CA GLY A 197 -5.43 1.14 3.70
C GLY A 197 -5.69 1.88 2.40
N SER A 198 -6.88 2.47 2.23
CA SER A 198 -7.11 3.44 1.17
C SER A 198 -6.33 4.72 1.46
N ARG A 199 -5.65 5.27 0.46
CA ARG A 199 -4.88 6.51 0.52
C ARG A 199 -5.12 7.35 -0.74
N ARG A 200 -4.81 8.64 -0.65
CA ARG A 200 -4.93 9.59 -1.77
C ARG A 200 -3.68 10.43 -1.87
N LEU A 201 -3.04 10.41 -3.03
CA LEU A 201 -1.93 11.28 -3.40
C LEU A 201 -2.49 12.52 -4.11
N TYR A 202 -2.25 13.70 -3.55
CA TYR A 202 -2.61 14.97 -4.17
C TYR A 202 -1.37 15.59 -4.80
N LEU A 203 -1.51 16.09 -6.01
CA LEU A 203 -0.44 16.70 -6.80
C LEU A 203 -0.82 18.15 -7.12
N TYR A 204 0.12 19.08 -6.93
CA TYR A 204 -0.03 20.49 -7.27
C TYR A 204 1.26 20.97 -7.95
N LEU A 205 1.16 21.36 -9.21
CA LEU A 205 2.27 21.95 -9.97
C LEU A 205 2.06 23.46 -10.06
N LEU A 206 3.01 24.23 -9.55
CA LEU A 206 2.96 25.70 -9.52
C LEU A 206 4.15 26.32 -10.26
N THR A 207 3.93 27.49 -10.87
CA THR A 207 4.99 28.32 -11.46
C THR A 207 5.86 28.98 -10.39
N HIS A 208 7.00 29.54 -10.81
CA HIS A 208 7.80 30.43 -9.99
C HIS A 208 7.04 31.67 -9.46
N ASP A 209 6.02 32.14 -10.18
CA ASP A 209 5.10 33.19 -9.73
C ASP A 209 3.99 32.68 -8.79
N GLY A 210 4.00 31.38 -8.48
CA GLY A 210 3.02 30.74 -7.62
C GLY A 210 1.63 30.60 -8.25
N HIS A 211 1.53 30.57 -9.58
CA HIS A 211 0.31 30.24 -10.30
C HIS A 211 0.16 28.71 -10.44
N LEU A 212 -1.04 28.20 -10.17
CA LEU A 212 -1.34 26.79 -10.32
C LEU A 212 -1.47 26.43 -11.81
N LEU A 213 -0.72 25.41 -12.25
CA LEU A 213 -0.68 24.93 -13.63
C LEU A 213 -1.44 23.62 -13.79
N TRP A 214 -1.31 22.74 -12.79
CA TRP A 214 -1.94 21.43 -12.78
C TRP A 214 -2.21 21.01 -11.34
N LYS A 215 -3.40 20.46 -11.10
CA LYS A 215 -3.80 19.83 -9.85
C LYS A 215 -4.43 18.48 -10.16
N ASP A 216 -4.11 17.48 -9.35
CA ASP A 216 -4.69 16.15 -9.48
C ASP A 216 -4.82 15.39 -8.17
N GLU A 217 -5.64 14.35 -8.19
CA GLU A 217 -5.78 13.37 -7.11
C GLU A 217 -5.62 11.95 -7.65
N LEU A 218 -4.70 11.18 -7.08
CA LEU A 218 -4.48 9.78 -7.38
C LEU A 218 -4.84 8.91 -6.16
N PRO A 219 -6.00 8.23 -6.17
CA PRO A 219 -6.33 7.21 -5.19
C PRO A 219 -5.38 6.00 -5.32
N PHE A 220 -4.99 5.41 -4.20
CA PHE A 220 -4.27 4.14 -4.19
C PHE A 220 -4.59 3.33 -2.93
N THR A 221 -4.49 2.01 -3.04
CA THR A 221 -4.67 1.09 -1.92
C THR A 221 -3.34 0.45 -1.54
N LEU A 222 -3.10 0.37 -0.23
CA LEU A 222 -1.97 -0.35 0.34
C LEU A 222 -2.50 -1.60 1.01
N GLU A 223 -2.26 -2.75 0.39
CA GLU A 223 -2.47 -4.04 1.03
C GLU A 223 -1.29 -4.33 1.94
N LYS A 224 -1.53 -4.42 3.26
CA LYS A 224 -0.47 -4.78 4.21
C LYS A 224 -0.27 -6.30 4.23
N GLY A 225 0.83 -6.76 3.67
CA GLY A 225 1.33 -8.13 3.77
C GLY A 225 2.43 -8.27 4.83
N SER A 226 2.97 -9.49 4.97
CA SER A 226 4.09 -9.79 5.88
C SER A 226 5.45 -9.35 5.32
N THR A 227 5.55 -9.17 4.00
CA THR A 227 6.74 -8.68 3.29
C THR A 227 6.45 -7.34 2.63
N SER A 228 7.47 -6.48 2.52
CA SER A 228 7.34 -5.16 1.87
C SER A 228 6.98 -5.29 0.39
N PRO A 229 6.32 -4.29 -0.21
CA PRO A 229 6.08 -4.28 -1.64
C PRO A 229 7.40 -4.36 -2.43
N GLN A 230 7.34 -4.91 -3.64
CA GLN A 230 8.49 -4.87 -4.54
C GLN A 230 8.61 -3.46 -5.13
N GLU A 231 9.55 -2.68 -4.62
CA GLU A 231 9.72 -1.26 -4.99
C GLU A 231 9.80 -1.01 -6.50
N ALA A 232 10.48 -1.89 -7.24
CA ALA A 232 10.58 -1.76 -8.69
C ALA A 232 9.21 -1.88 -9.39
N SER A 233 8.33 -2.76 -8.92
CA SER A 233 6.97 -2.90 -9.47
C SER A 233 6.15 -1.67 -9.17
N VAL A 234 6.16 -1.21 -7.91
CA VAL A 234 5.42 -0.01 -7.49
C VAL A 234 5.88 1.22 -8.28
N GLN A 235 7.19 1.36 -8.50
CA GLN A 235 7.74 2.43 -9.32
C GLN A 235 7.26 2.36 -10.77
N THR A 236 7.30 1.18 -11.40
CA THR A 236 6.82 0.98 -12.78
C THR A 236 5.33 1.29 -12.88
N ASP A 237 4.51 0.75 -11.98
CA ASP A 237 3.07 0.95 -12.00
C ASP A 237 2.71 2.43 -11.81
N LEU A 238 3.39 3.14 -10.90
CA LEU A 238 3.22 4.59 -10.73
C LEU A 238 3.63 5.35 -11.99
N SER A 239 4.79 5.04 -12.56
CA SER A 239 5.29 5.66 -13.80
C SER A 239 4.30 5.51 -14.94
N ASP A 240 3.78 4.30 -15.15
CA ASP A 240 2.84 4.01 -16.22
C ASP A 240 1.52 4.78 -16.01
N HIS A 241 0.97 4.80 -14.79
CA HIS A 241 -0.27 5.53 -14.49
C HIS A 241 -0.12 7.03 -14.71
N VAL A 242 0.92 7.64 -14.13
CA VAL A 242 1.15 9.09 -14.24
C VAL A 242 1.42 9.46 -15.69
N MET A 243 2.29 8.75 -16.41
CA MET A 243 2.66 9.12 -17.78
C MET A 243 1.51 8.89 -18.78
N GLN A 244 0.68 7.88 -18.55
CA GLN A 244 -0.56 7.71 -19.29
C GLN A 244 -1.50 8.91 -19.07
N HIS A 245 -1.66 9.34 -17.82
CA HIS A 245 -2.52 10.48 -17.50
C HIS A 245 -1.99 11.83 -18.01
N VAL A 246 -0.67 12.04 -17.92
CA VAL A 246 0.04 13.19 -18.52
C VAL A 246 -0.30 13.34 -20.00
N LYS A 247 -0.33 12.21 -20.72
CA LYS A 247 -0.67 12.18 -22.15
C LYS A 247 -2.16 12.45 -22.38
N GLU A 248 -3.04 11.93 -21.54
CA GLU A 248 -4.50 12.18 -21.62
C GLU A 248 -4.83 13.66 -21.44
N LEU A 249 -4.18 14.31 -20.48
CA LEU A 249 -4.30 15.74 -20.21
C LEU A 249 -3.45 16.62 -21.14
N ARG A 250 -2.64 16.01 -22.02
CA ARG A 250 -1.72 16.68 -22.95
C ARG A 250 -0.72 17.61 -22.24
N LEU A 251 -0.34 17.28 -21.00
CA LEU A 251 0.62 18.08 -20.22
C LEU A 251 2.02 18.09 -20.86
N ASP A 252 2.34 17.05 -21.63
CA ASP A 252 3.56 16.96 -22.42
C ASP A 252 3.55 17.92 -23.62
N GLU A 253 2.40 18.04 -24.30
CA GLU A 253 2.21 18.96 -25.42
C GLU A 253 2.14 20.43 -24.97
N LEU A 254 1.54 20.67 -23.79
CA LEU A 254 1.53 21.98 -23.13
C LEU A 254 2.92 22.39 -22.62
N GLY A 255 3.89 21.46 -22.62
CA GLY A 255 5.25 21.72 -22.19
C GLY A 255 5.41 21.79 -20.66
N TYR A 256 4.43 21.32 -19.90
CA TYR A 256 4.49 21.24 -18.44
C TYR A 256 5.29 20.03 -17.98
N LEU A 257 5.08 18.88 -18.62
CA LEU A 257 5.78 17.63 -18.37
C LEU A 257 6.31 17.05 -19.70
N PRO A 258 7.28 17.73 -20.36
CA PRO A 258 7.74 17.34 -21.68
C PRO A 258 8.38 15.95 -21.63
N LYS A 259 7.92 15.05 -22.52
CA LYS A 259 8.48 13.71 -22.61
C LYS A 259 9.94 13.73 -23.04
N LYS A 260 10.75 12.84 -22.48
CA LYS A 260 12.13 12.66 -22.89
C LYS A 260 12.20 12.12 -24.32
N THR A 261 12.70 12.91 -25.25
CA THR A 261 12.97 12.44 -26.62
C THR A 261 14.21 11.55 -26.59
N LEU A 262 14.02 10.24 -26.44
CA LEU A 262 15.09 9.28 -26.71
C LEU A 262 15.40 9.35 -28.20
N TYR A 263 16.49 10.02 -28.57
CA TYR A 263 17.07 9.89 -29.91
C TYR A 263 17.38 8.41 -30.15
N ARG A 264 16.47 7.72 -30.82
CA ARG A 264 16.70 6.38 -31.35
C ARG A 264 17.69 6.55 -32.48
N ILE A 265 18.99 6.45 -32.17
CA ILE A 265 20.04 6.43 -33.19
C ILE A 265 19.67 5.31 -34.17
N PRO A 266 19.38 5.61 -35.45
CA PRO A 266 19.11 4.56 -36.42
C PRO A 266 20.38 3.72 -36.52
N LYS A 267 20.29 2.43 -36.16
CA LYS A 267 21.36 1.46 -36.44
C LYS A 267 21.63 1.53 -37.95
N LYS A 268 22.77 2.12 -38.33
CA LYS A 268 23.33 1.97 -39.68
C LYS A 268 23.53 0.46 -39.89
N VAL A 269 22.61 -0.16 -40.62
CA VAL A 269 22.86 -1.47 -41.23
C VAL A 269 23.92 -1.21 -42.29
N GLY A 270 25.16 -1.53 -41.97
CA GLY A 270 26.26 -1.47 -42.94
C GLY A 270 26.02 -2.51 -44.02
N THR A 271 25.73 -2.04 -45.23
CA THR A 271 25.68 -2.87 -46.43
C THR A 271 27.08 -3.38 -46.73
N LEU A 272 27.28 -4.68 -46.54
CA LEU A 272 28.48 -5.41 -46.97
C LEU A 272 28.37 -5.62 -48.49
N THR A 273 29.07 -4.81 -49.28
CA THR A 273 29.39 -5.12 -50.67
C THR A 273 30.57 -6.08 -50.71
N ARG A 274 30.39 -7.19 -51.42
CA ARG A 274 31.45 -8.11 -51.84
C ARG A 274 31.63 -8.00 -53.34
#